data_AF-A0A7K6SQW5-F1
#
_entry.id   AF-A0A7K6SQW5-F1
#
_cell.length_a   1.000
_cell.length_b   1.000
_cell.length_c   1.000
_cell.angle_alpha   90.00
_cell.angle_beta   90.00
_cell.angle_gamma   90.00
#
_symmetry.space_group_name_H-M   'P 1'
#
loop_
_entity.id
_entity.type
_entity.pdbx_description
1 polymer ?
#
loop_
_entity_poly.entity_id
_entity_poly.type
_entity_poly.pdbx_seq_one_letter_code
_entity_poly.pdbx_strand_id
1 'polypeptide(L)'
;WALHLKNVSTSLSGWYECSFATFPDGTKSAKVQLIVKAEEEQHYVKEVRLNQTLEIPCLEDTTSENLSNYHLKWLVEENGRKEELVTKEPSCPAVYRNGSVPYRQRVCLGLNNALKIFPTKIMDDGRVFSCHVMYHPERVRKSSTTVRVFGK
;
A
#
# COMPACT_ATOMS: atom_id res chain seq x y z
N TRP A 1 29.31 -6.87 17.76
CA TRP A 1 28.25 -6.01 18.35
C TRP A 1 27.42 -5.45 17.23
N ALA A 2 26.09 -5.40 17.36
CA ALA A 2 25.20 -4.89 16.33
C ALA A 2 24.18 -3.93 16.93
N LEU A 3 23.93 -2.80 16.26
CA LEU A 3 22.90 -1.84 16.64
C LEU A 3 21.56 -2.31 16.07
N HIS A 4 20.59 -2.57 16.95
CA HIS A 4 19.22 -2.91 16.56
C HIS A 4 18.28 -1.78 17.00
N LEU A 5 17.70 -1.07 16.03
CA LEU A 5 16.71 -0.03 16.28
C LEU A 5 15.30 -0.65 16.31
N LYS A 6 14.45 -0.21 17.24
CA LYS A 6 13.03 -0.61 17.33
C LYS A 6 12.16 0.64 17.24
N ASN A 7 10.95 0.50 16.70
CA ASN A 7 10.00 1.61 16.50
C ASN A 7 10.61 2.77 15.70
N VAL A 8 11.14 2.43 14.51
CA VAL A 8 11.86 3.39 13.67
C VAL A 8 10.90 4.45 13.12
N SER A 9 11.24 5.72 13.34
CA SER A 9 10.50 6.88 12.84
C SER A 9 11.39 7.78 11.98
N THR A 10 10.80 8.74 11.27
CA THR A 10 11.53 9.70 10.42
C THR A 10 12.59 10.48 11.19
N SER A 11 12.39 10.73 12.50
CA SER A 11 13.34 11.43 13.37
C SER A 11 14.63 10.66 13.63
N LEU A 12 14.67 9.35 13.34
CA LEU A 12 15.90 8.54 13.43
C LEU A 12 16.73 8.59 12.13
N SER A 13 16.31 9.32 11.11
CA SER A 13 17.15 9.51 9.92
C SER A 13 18.41 10.30 10.27
N GLY A 14 19.58 9.82 9.85
CA GLY A 14 20.85 10.46 10.17
C GLY A 14 22.06 9.57 9.94
N TRP A 15 23.24 10.09 10.31
CA TRP A 15 24.48 9.34 10.29
C TRP A 15 24.69 8.59 11.61
N TYR A 16 24.92 7.29 11.50
CA TYR A 16 25.26 6.41 12.62
C TYR A 16 26.72 6.02 12.51
N GLU A 17 27.46 6.15 13.60
CA GLU A 17 28.86 5.76 13.68
C GLU A 17 29.03 4.52 14.55
N CYS A 18 29.85 3.60 14.08
CA CYS A 18 30.32 2.46 14.84
C CYS A 18 31.82 2.61 15.06
N SER A 19 32.27 2.64 16.31
CA SER A 19 33.67 2.79 16.69
C SER A 19 34.13 1.68 17.62
N PHE A 20 35.27 1.06 17.31
CA PHE A 20 35.90 0.05 18.15
C PHE A 20 37.32 0.45 18.50
N ALA A 21 37.64 0.38 19.78
CA ALA A 21 38.99 0.57 20.30
C ALA A 21 39.53 -0.78 20.78
N THR A 22 40.66 -1.21 20.22
CA THR A 22 41.35 -2.44 20.60
C THR A 22 42.82 -2.12 20.85
N PHE A 23 43.36 -2.54 21.99
CA PHE A 23 44.79 -2.41 22.25
C PHE A 23 45.54 -3.59 21.60
N PRO A 24 46.69 -3.36 20.93
CA PRO A 24 47.38 -2.09 20.70
C PRO A 24 46.90 -1.32 19.45
N ASP A 25 45.97 -1.88 18.68
CA ASP A 25 45.55 -1.43 17.34
C ASP A 25 44.83 -0.06 17.27
N GLY A 26 44.55 0.58 18.41
CA GLY A 26 43.90 1.89 18.47
C GLY A 26 42.41 1.84 18.17
N THR A 27 41.85 2.94 17.66
CA THR A 27 40.41 3.08 17.36
C THR A 27 40.16 3.05 15.86
N LYS A 28 39.20 2.24 15.42
CA LYS A 28 38.67 2.22 14.05
C LYS A 28 37.20 2.59 14.09
N SER A 29 36.74 3.44 13.17
CA SER A 29 35.32 3.78 13.04
C SER A 29 34.82 3.70 11.60
N ALA A 30 33.52 3.45 11.46
CA ALA A 30 32.80 3.44 10.19
C ALA A 30 31.45 4.13 10.37
N LYS A 31 31.00 4.86 9.33
CA LYS A 31 29.72 5.58 9.34
C LYS A 31 28.76 4.99 8.32
N VAL A 32 27.48 4.94 8.67
CA VAL A 32 26.38 4.56 7.79
C VAL A 32 25.28 5.60 7.86
N GLN A 33 24.66 5.92 6.73
CA GLN A 33 23.51 6.82 6.69
C GLN A 33 22.21 6.00 6.75
N LEU A 34 21.38 6.28 7.75
CA LEU A 34 20.02 5.76 7.82
C LEU A 34 19.07 6.81 7.25
N ILE A 35 18.25 6.40 6.27
CA ILE A 35 17.18 7.23 5.71
C ILE A 35 15.86 6.51 5.96
N VAL A 36 15.02 7.10 6.80
CA VAL A 36 13.67 6.62 7.08
C VAL A 36 12.70 7.46 6.28
N LYS A 37 12.03 6.84 5.31
CA LYS A 37 10.97 7.49 4.54
C LYS A 37 9.66 7.42 5.31
N ALA A 38 8.90 8.51 5.29
CA ALA A 38 7.53 8.48 5.79
C ALA A 38 6.69 7.52 4.95
N GLU A 39 5.61 7.02 5.53
CA GLU A 39 4.63 6.25 4.78
C GLU A 39 4.00 7.16 3.72
N GLU A 40 4.32 6.90 2.45
CA GLU A 40 3.75 7.65 1.33
C GLU A 40 2.32 7.14 1.11
N GLU A 41 1.33 7.92 1.56
CA GLU A 41 -0.08 7.73 1.23
C GLU A 41 -0.51 8.74 0.17
N GLN A 42 -0.61 8.28 -1.07
CA GLN A 42 -1.09 9.09 -2.18
C GLN A 42 -2.63 9.09 -2.18
N HIS A 43 -3.23 10.24 -2.46
CA HIS A 43 -4.68 10.42 -2.46
C HIS A 43 -5.17 10.85 -3.84
N TYR A 44 -6.10 10.08 -4.40
CA TYR A 44 -6.65 10.29 -5.74
C TYR A 44 -8.18 10.39 -5.68
N VAL A 45 -8.76 10.98 -6.73
CA VAL A 45 -10.21 10.99 -6.94
C VAL A 45 -10.49 10.35 -8.29
N LYS A 46 -11.45 9.41 -8.32
CA LYS A 46 -11.86 8.74 -9.56
C LYS A 46 -13.35 8.91 -9.78
N GLU A 47 -13.69 9.51 -10.91
CA GLU A 47 -15.06 9.73 -11.35
C GLU A 47 -15.55 8.58 -12.23
N VAL A 48 -16.78 8.14 -12.02
CA VAL A 48 -17.41 7.06 -12.80
C VAL A 48 -18.91 7.25 -12.88
N ARG A 49 -19.54 6.84 -13.98
CA ARG A 49 -21.00 6.86 -14.10
C ARG A 49 -21.61 5.63 -13.42
N LEU A 50 -22.88 5.71 -13.06
CA LEU A 50 -23.64 4.55 -12.59
C LEU A 50 -23.63 3.40 -13.61
N ASN A 51 -23.62 2.18 -13.10
CA ASN A 51 -23.64 0.93 -13.87
C ASN A 51 -22.46 0.77 -14.85
N GLN A 52 -21.36 1.48 -14.65
CA GLN A 52 -20.11 1.29 -15.41
C GLN A 52 -19.08 0.51 -14.60
N THR A 53 -18.00 0.09 -15.27
CA THR A 53 -16.85 -0.52 -14.62
C THR A 53 -15.94 0.58 -14.09
N LEU A 54 -15.72 0.59 -12.79
CA LEU A 54 -14.69 1.40 -12.15
C LEU A 54 -13.40 0.60 -12.11
N GLU A 55 -12.31 1.19 -12.60
CA GLU A 55 -10.97 0.63 -12.50
C GLU A 55 -10.06 1.62 -11.75
N ILE A 56 -9.55 1.17 -10.61
CA ILE A 56 -8.67 1.95 -9.74
C ILE A 56 -7.26 1.34 -9.80
N PRO A 57 -6.26 2.06 -10.33
CA PRO A 57 -4.89 1.59 -10.31
C PRO A 57 -4.36 1.58 -8.86
N CYS A 58 -3.60 0.55 -8.49
CA CYS A 58 -2.96 0.50 -7.18
C CYS A 58 -1.85 1.57 -7.04
N LEU A 59 -1.15 1.87 -8.14
CA LEU A 59 -0.11 2.89 -8.24
C LEU A 59 -0.31 3.64 -9.57
N GLU A 60 -0.24 4.97 -9.56
CA GLU A 60 -0.23 5.76 -10.82
C GLU A 60 1.16 5.65 -11.47
N ASP A 61 1.18 5.14 -12.72
CA ASP A 61 2.14 5.18 -13.86
C ASP A 61 3.62 5.60 -13.67
N THR A 62 4.17 5.66 -12.45
CA THR A 62 5.49 6.26 -12.19
C THR A 62 6.60 5.24 -12.00
N THR A 63 6.30 3.94 -11.96
CA THR A 63 7.29 2.89 -12.14
C THR A 63 6.63 1.70 -12.82
N SER A 64 7.15 1.25 -13.96
CA SER A 64 6.79 -0.04 -14.57
C SER A 64 7.33 -1.22 -13.73
N GLU A 65 7.31 -1.09 -12.41
CA GLU A 65 7.71 -2.16 -11.51
C GLU A 65 6.61 -3.22 -11.53
N ASN A 66 6.99 -4.45 -11.82
CA ASN A 66 6.04 -5.54 -11.93
C ASN A 66 5.46 -5.87 -10.54
N LEU A 67 4.25 -5.35 -10.28
CA LEU A 67 3.53 -5.58 -9.03
C LEU A 67 3.05 -7.02 -8.84
N SER A 68 3.26 -7.91 -9.81
CA SER A 68 2.87 -9.31 -9.70
C SER A 68 3.54 -10.04 -8.53
N ASN A 69 4.73 -9.58 -8.14
CA ASN A 69 5.59 -10.26 -7.19
C ASN A 69 5.51 -9.69 -5.77
N TYR A 70 4.70 -8.66 -5.55
CA TYR A 70 4.56 -8.03 -4.24
C TYR A 70 3.29 -8.47 -3.53
N HIS A 71 3.37 -8.53 -2.21
CA HIS A 71 2.20 -8.76 -1.38
C HIS A 71 1.32 -7.49 -1.40
N LEU A 72 0.06 -7.65 -1.78
CA LEU A 72 -0.87 -6.55 -2.00
C LEU A 72 -2.17 -6.76 -1.24
N LYS A 73 -2.73 -5.68 -0.71
CA LYS A 73 -4.06 -5.65 -0.10
C LYS A 73 -4.89 -4.51 -0.67
N TRP A 74 -6.16 -4.79 -0.97
CA TRP A 74 -7.17 -3.78 -1.22
C TRP A 74 -8.10 -3.69 -0.02
N LEU A 75 -8.36 -2.46 0.40
CA LEU A 75 -9.23 -2.11 1.51
C LEU A 75 -10.29 -1.15 1.02
N VAL A 76 -11.45 -1.17 1.66
CA VAL A 76 -12.45 -0.10 1.57
C VAL A 76 -12.66 0.52 2.94
N GLU A 77 -12.78 1.84 2.99
CA GLU A 77 -13.13 2.57 4.19
C GLU A 77 -14.63 2.84 4.24
N GLU A 78 -15.29 2.35 5.28
CA GLU A 78 -16.72 2.52 5.52
C GLU A 78 -16.93 2.90 6.99
N ASN A 79 -17.54 4.07 7.25
CA ASN A 79 -17.82 4.59 8.60
C ASN A 79 -16.59 4.63 9.54
N GLY A 80 -15.41 4.98 9.00
CA GLY A 80 -14.15 5.03 9.76
C GLY A 80 -13.52 3.66 10.03
N ARG A 81 -14.10 2.57 9.53
CA ARG A 81 -13.54 1.22 9.60
C ARG A 81 -12.97 0.83 8.24
N LYS A 82 -11.78 0.25 8.23
CA LYS A 82 -11.15 -0.34 7.03
C LYS A 82 -11.49 -1.82 6.94
N GLU A 83 -12.09 -2.24 5.83
CA GLU A 83 -12.45 -3.63 5.54
C GLU A 83 -11.58 -4.18 4.41
N GLU A 84 -10.97 -5.36 4.59
CA GLU A 84 -10.19 -6.03 3.54
C GLU A 84 -11.10 -6.60 2.47
N LEU A 85 -10.87 -6.22 1.21
CA LEU A 85 -11.57 -6.74 0.05
C LEU A 85 -10.81 -7.92 -0.56
N VAL A 86 -9.53 -7.70 -0.85
CA VAL A 86 -8.68 -8.65 -1.57
C VAL A 86 -7.27 -8.64 -1.00
N THR A 87 -6.70 -9.82 -0.85
CA THR A 87 -5.28 -10.00 -0.53
C THR A 87 -4.62 -10.86 -1.59
N LYS A 88 -3.45 -10.46 -2.08
CA LYS A 88 -2.66 -11.21 -3.05
C LYS A 88 -1.24 -11.38 -2.51
N GLU A 89 -0.82 -12.62 -2.34
CA GLU A 89 0.56 -12.95 -2.00
C GLU A 89 1.38 -13.23 -3.26
N PRO A 90 2.72 -13.11 -3.20
CA PRO A 90 3.59 -13.45 -4.31
C PRO A 90 3.37 -14.90 -4.76
N SER A 91 3.24 -15.13 -6.08
CA SER A 91 3.05 -16.46 -6.67
C SER A 91 1.79 -17.22 -6.28
N CYS A 92 0.88 -16.59 -5.53
CA CYS A 92 -0.41 -17.18 -5.13
C CYS A 92 -1.59 -16.46 -5.82
N PRO A 93 -2.71 -17.17 -6.03
CA PRO A 93 -3.93 -16.54 -6.51
C PRO A 93 -4.48 -15.54 -5.47
N ALA A 94 -5.19 -14.52 -5.95
CA ALA A 94 -5.82 -13.54 -5.09
C ALA A 94 -6.94 -14.16 -4.25
N VAL A 95 -6.94 -13.85 -2.96
CA VAL A 95 -7.94 -14.30 -2.00
C VAL A 95 -8.91 -13.14 -1.74
N TYR A 96 -10.19 -13.40 -2.00
CA TYR A 96 -11.27 -12.46 -1.75
C TYR A 96 -11.83 -12.71 -0.35
N ARG A 97 -11.85 -11.69 0.51
CA ARG A 97 -12.42 -11.79 1.85
C ARG A 97 -13.94 -11.73 1.75
N ASN A 98 -14.62 -12.53 2.56
CA ASN A 98 -16.08 -12.47 2.75
C ASN A 98 -16.45 -11.24 3.61
N GLY A 99 -16.10 -10.05 3.14
CA GLY A 99 -16.55 -8.80 3.74
C GLY A 99 -18.05 -8.59 3.55
N SER A 100 -18.54 -7.46 4.03
CA SER A 100 -19.92 -7.01 3.89
C SER A 100 -20.51 -7.33 2.50
N VAL A 101 -21.78 -7.73 2.49
CA VAL A 101 -22.52 -8.28 1.33
C VAL A 101 -22.44 -7.47 0.01
N PRO A 102 -22.24 -6.12 -0.06
CA PRO A 102 -22.29 -5.43 -1.34
C PRO A 102 -21.13 -5.67 -2.31
N TYR A 103 -19.98 -6.21 -1.89
CA TYR A 103 -18.76 -6.25 -2.74
C TYR A 103 -18.38 -7.62 -3.28
N ARG A 104 -18.86 -8.69 -2.63
CA ARG A 104 -18.43 -10.08 -2.86
C ARG A 104 -18.52 -10.56 -4.33
N GLN A 105 -19.45 -10.01 -5.11
CA GLN A 105 -19.70 -10.41 -6.50
C GLN A 105 -19.30 -9.35 -7.54
N ARG A 106 -18.91 -8.14 -7.09
CA ARG A 106 -18.66 -6.99 -7.98
C ARG A 106 -17.20 -6.63 -8.09
N VAL A 107 -16.39 -7.07 -7.12
CA VAL A 107 -14.97 -6.73 -7.01
C VAL A 107 -14.12 -7.85 -7.61
N CYS A 108 -13.26 -7.47 -8.56
CA CYS A 108 -12.27 -8.34 -9.17
C CYS A 108 -10.94 -7.60 -9.26
N LEU A 109 -9.82 -8.33 -9.30
CA LEU A 109 -8.54 -7.74 -9.72
C LEU A 109 -8.42 -7.70 -11.24
N GLY A 110 -8.06 -6.54 -11.76
CA GLY A 110 -7.67 -6.33 -13.15
C GLY A 110 -6.19 -6.59 -13.41
N LEU A 111 -5.70 -6.06 -14.54
CA LEU A 111 -4.28 -6.06 -14.86
C LEU A 111 -3.52 -5.19 -13.84
N ASN A 112 -2.25 -5.50 -13.60
CA ASN A 112 -1.40 -4.77 -12.66
C ASN A 112 -2.01 -4.61 -11.25
N ASN A 113 -2.83 -5.58 -10.83
CA ASN A 113 -3.55 -5.59 -9.56
C ASN A 113 -4.49 -4.38 -9.34
N ALA A 114 -4.96 -3.75 -10.42
CA ALA A 114 -5.98 -2.71 -10.35
C ALA A 114 -7.28 -3.27 -9.74
N LEU A 115 -7.97 -2.49 -8.92
CA LEU A 115 -9.27 -2.86 -8.40
C LEU A 115 -10.33 -2.60 -9.48
N LYS A 116 -11.06 -3.63 -9.88
CA LYS A 116 -12.22 -3.52 -10.77
C LYS A 116 -13.49 -3.70 -9.98
N ILE A 117 -14.42 -2.75 -10.11
CA ILE A 117 -15.75 -2.81 -9.50
C ILE A 117 -16.80 -2.66 -10.59
N PHE A 118 -17.64 -3.68 -10.75
CA PHE A 118 -18.75 -3.65 -11.71
C PHE A 118 -19.96 -4.45 -11.23
N PRO A 119 -21.20 -3.93 -11.41
CA PRO A 119 -21.53 -2.55 -11.78
C PRO A 119 -21.33 -1.58 -10.60
N THR A 120 -20.96 -0.32 -10.90
CA THR A 120 -20.96 0.77 -9.90
C THR A 120 -22.37 1.10 -9.43
N LYS A 121 -22.51 1.34 -8.12
CA LYS A 121 -23.77 1.70 -7.45
C LYS A 121 -23.69 3.09 -6.84
N ILE A 122 -24.84 3.70 -6.56
CA ILE A 122 -24.93 5.01 -5.88
C ILE A 122 -24.21 4.97 -4.52
N MET A 123 -24.31 3.85 -3.80
CA MET A 123 -23.63 3.67 -2.52
C MET A 123 -22.10 3.66 -2.63
N ASP A 124 -21.53 3.53 -3.84
CA ASP A 124 -20.09 3.60 -4.04
C ASP A 124 -19.59 5.07 -4.10
N ASP A 125 -20.48 6.07 -4.18
CA ASP A 125 -20.11 7.49 -4.12
C ASP A 125 -19.52 7.87 -2.75
N GLY A 126 -18.43 8.64 -2.77
CA GLY A 126 -17.71 9.09 -1.58
C GLY A 126 -16.89 7.99 -0.88
N ARG A 127 -16.97 6.73 -1.33
CA ARG A 127 -16.18 5.65 -0.74
C ARG A 127 -14.71 5.78 -1.08
N VAL A 128 -13.86 5.40 -0.12
CA VAL A 128 -12.40 5.40 -0.28
C VAL A 128 -11.91 3.96 -0.39
N PHE A 129 -11.20 3.67 -1.49
CA PHE A 129 -10.53 2.38 -1.72
C PHE A 129 -9.03 2.57 -1.60
N SER A 130 -8.39 1.79 -0.75
CA SER A 130 -6.95 1.90 -0.49
C SER A 130 -6.21 0.64 -0.96
N CYS A 131 -5.18 0.82 -1.77
CA CYS A 131 -4.22 -0.21 -2.11
C CYS A 131 -2.99 -0.10 -1.21
N HIS A 132 -2.62 -1.21 -0.58
CA HIS A 132 -1.41 -1.33 0.23
C HIS A 132 -0.47 -2.33 -0.44
N VAL A 133 0.69 -1.84 -0.91
CA VAL A 133 1.74 -2.67 -1.51
C VAL A 133 2.87 -2.84 -0.53
N MET A 134 3.20 -4.08 -0.17
CA MET A 134 4.32 -4.40 0.71
C MET A 134 5.52 -4.84 -0.12
N TYR A 135 6.53 -3.95 -0.21
CA TYR A 135 7.79 -4.20 -0.92
C TYR A 135 8.82 -4.91 -0.03
N HIS A 136 8.75 -4.62 1.26
CA HIS A 136 9.55 -5.20 2.34
C HIS A 136 8.63 -5.31 3.56
N PRO A 137 8.83 -6.25 4.49
CA PRO A 137 7.99 -6.39 5.69
C PRO A 137 7.76 -5.08 6.47
N GLU A 138 8.69 -4.13 6.35
CA GLU A 138 8.67 -2.82 7.03
C GLU A 138 8.40 -1.64 6.08
N ARG A 139 8.21 -1.88 4.77
CA ARG A 139 7.95 -0.83 3.76
C ARG A 139 6.66 -1.13 3.02
N VAL A 140 5.62 -0.44 3.44
CA VAL A 140 4.30 -0.44 2.81
C VAL A 140 4.10 0.89 2.12
N ARG A 141 3.71 0.86 0.84
CA ARG A 141 3.24 2.03 0.11
C ARG A 141 1.72 2.00 0.06
N LYS A 142 1.10 3.16 0.30
CA LYS A 142 -0.36 3.29 0.34
C LYS A 142 -0.84 4.22 -0.76
N SER A 143 -1.93 3.84 -1.41
CA SER A 143 -2.62 4.66 -2.40
C SER A 143 -4.10 4.59 -2.11
N SER A 144 -4.73 5.72 -1.87
CA SER A 144 -6.13 5.85 -1.48
C SER A 144 -6.89 6.61 -2.54
N THR A 145 -7.98 6.03 -3.06
CA THR A 145 -8.80 6.63 -4.12
C THR A 145 -10.22 6.86 -3.61
N THR A 146 -10.66 8.11 -3.62
CA THR A 146 -12.06 8.48 -3.36
C THR A 146 -12.87 8.38 -4.64
N VAL A 147 -14.00 7.68 -4.60
CA VAL A 147 -14.86 7.49 -5.76
C VAL A 147 -15.94 8.57 -5.81
N ARG A 148 -16.21 9.08 -7.01
CA ARG A 148 -17.34 9.97 -7.30
C ARG A 148 -18.23 9.32 -8.34
N VAL A 149 -19.49 9.04 -8.00
CA VAL A 149 -20.45 8.37 -8.87
C VAL A 149 -21.47 9.36 -9.38
N PHE A 150 -21.58 9.48 -10.71
CA PHE A 150 -22.53 10.37 -11.34
C PHE A 150 -23.75 9.61 -11.85
N GLY A 151 -24.93 10.12 -11.49
CA GLY A 151 -26.19 9.77 -12.12
C GLY A 151 -26.26 10.31 -13.55
N LYS A 152 -27.09 9.69 -14.37
CA LYS A 152 -27.35 10.18 -15.73
C LYS A 152 -28.26 11.40 -15.68
#